data_AF-A0A1I1QLR5-F1
#
_entry.id   AF-A0A1I1QLR5-F1
#
_cell.length_a   1.000
_cell.length_b   1.000
_cell.length_c   1.000
_cell.angle_alpha   90.00
_cell.angle_beta   90.00
_cell.angle_gamma   90.00
#
_symmetry.space_group_name_H-M   'P 1'
#
loop_
_entity.id
_entity.type
_entity.pdbx_description
1 polymer ?
#
loop_
_entity_poly.entity_id
_entity_poly.type
_entity_poly.pdbx_seq_one_letter_code
_entity_poly.pdbx_strand_id
1 'polypeptide(L)' 'MRPKSMILALLLAVLLGPIGLIYATPVGGVILLLVTIFGWPTLVAPIGAWILSIIIAPIAVIRHNDWAPKTPPQ' A
#
# COMPACT_ATOMS: atom_id res chain seq x y z
N MET A 1 15.34 0.30 -10.82
CA MET A 1 14.41 -0.03 -9.71
C MET A 1 14.01 -1.49 -9.86
N ARG A 2 14.00 -2.29 -8.79
CA ARG A 2 13.55 -3.70 -8.87
C ARG A 2 12.02 -3.75 -8.85
N PRO A 3 11.36 -4.59 -9.67
CA PRO A 3 9.92 -4.74 -9.64
C PRO A 3 9.46 -5.21 -8.26
N LYS A 4 8.35 -4.65 -7.78
CA LYS A 4 7.71 -5.06 -6.51
C LYS A 4 6.68 -6.14 -6.78
N SER A 5 6.56 -7.11 -5.86
CA SER A 5 5.55 -8.17 -5.95
C SER A 5 4.18 -7.64 -5.54
N MET A 6 3.21 -7.73 -6.46
CA MET A 6 1.83 -7.29 -6.24
C MET A 6 1.11 -8.15 -5.20
N ILE A 7 1.27 -9.48 -5.30
CA ILE A 7 0.65 -10.44 -4.37
C ILE A 7 1.16 -10.19 -2.94
N LEU A 8 2.47 -10.00 -2.79
CA LEU A 8 3.06 -9.75 -1.48
C LEU A 8 2.57 -8.42 -0.90
N ALA A 9 2.50 -7.37 -1.71
CA ALA A 9 1.98 -6.07 -1.29
C ALA A 9 0.51 -6.13 -0.83
N LEU A 10 -0.32 -6.88 -1.57
CA LEU A 10 -1.72 -7.08 -1.21
C LEU A 10 -1.85 -7.89 0.08
N LEU A 11 -1.09 -8.98 0.23
CA LEU A 11 -1.10 -9.81 1.43
C LEU A 11 -0.70 -9.00 2.66
N LEU A 12 0.37 -8.19 2.54
CA LEU A 12 0.80 -7.26 3.57
C LEU A 12 -0.30 -6.26 3.92
N ALA A 13 -0.94 -5.63 2.93
CA ALA A 13 -2.02 -4.67 3.17
C ALA A 13 -3.27 -5.31 3.81
N VAL A 14 -3.62 -6.55 3.47
CA VAL A 14 -4.75 -7.25 4.09
C VAL A 14 -4.44 -7.61 5.55
N LEU A 15 -3.27 -8.19 5.82
CA LEU A 15 -2.91 -8.67 7.16
C LEU A 15 -2.53 -7.53 8.13
N LEU A 16 -1.85 -6.50 7.64
CA LEU A 16 -1.28 -5.42 8.45
C LEU A 16 -1.92 -4.06 8.18
N GLY A 17 -2.86 -3.97 7.23
CA GLY A 17 -3.54 -2.71 6.91
C GLY A 17 -2.60 -1.62 6.39
N PRO A 18 -2.70 -0.40 6.95
CA PRO A 18 -1.82 0.72 6.59
C PRO A 18 -0.32 0.43 6.73
N ILE A 19 0.06 -0.42 7.69
CA ILE A 19 1.47 -0.81 7.89
C ILE A 19 1.95 -1.64 6.68
N GLY A 20 1.11 -2.53 6.17
CA GLY A 20 1.42 -3.31 4.97
C GLY A 20 1.56 -2.46 3.70
N LEU A 21 0.84 -1.33 3.64
CA LEU A 21 0.93 -0.38 2.53
C LEU A 21 2.32 0.25 2.39
N ILE A 22 3.10 0.35 3.47
CA ILE A 22 4.45 0.92 3.46
C ILE A 22 5.37 0.17 2.49
N TYR A 23 5.17 -1.15 2.31
CA TYR A 23 5.91 -1.94 1.33
C TYR A 23 5.67 -1.45 -0.12
N ALA A 24 4.41 -1.15 -0.45
CA ALA A 24 4.02 -0.67 -1.77
C ALA A 24 4.40 0.81 -1.96
N THR A 25 3.98 1.67 -1.04
CA THR A 25 4.23 3.12 -1.02
C THR A 25 4.50 3.61 0.40
N PRO A 26 5.75 4.01 0.72
CA PRO A 26 6.10 4.49 2.05
C PRO A 26 5.28 5.73 2.44
N VAL A 27 5.13 6.69 1.52
CA VAL A 27 4.40 7.94 1.76
C VAL A 27 2.91 7.67 2.00
N GLY A 28 2.28 6.85 1.14
CA GLY A 28 0.86 6.50 1.29
C GLY A 28 0.59 5.72 2.58
N GLY A 29 1.48 4.79 2.94
CA GLY A 29 1.40 4.03 4.19
C GLY A 29 1.47 4.92 5.42
N VAL A 30 2.41 5.87 5.47
CA VAL A 30 2.54 6.79 6.62
C VAL A 30 1.30 7.67 6.76
N ILE A 31 0.77 8.23 5.67
CA ILE A 31 -0.44 9.06 5.72
C ILE A 31 -1.62 8.27 6.30
N LEU A 32 -1.87 7.06 5.80
CA LEU A 32 -2.97 6.22 6.29
C LEU A 32 -2.75 5.74 7.72
N LEU A 33 -1.50 5.50 8.13
CA LEU A 33 -1.16 5.17 9.51
C LEU A 33 -1.49 6.35 10.45
N LEU A 34 -1.15 7.58 10.08
CA LEU A 34 -1.51 8.77 10.86
C LEU A 34 -3.02 8.94 10.94
N VAL A 35 -3.75 8.76 9.84
CA VAL A 35 -5.23 8.79 9.85
C VAL A 35 -5.81 7.73 10.80
N THR A 36 -5.21 6.54 10.83
CA THR A 36 -5.61 5.47 11.74
C THR A 36 -5.36 5.85 13.20
N ILE A 37 -4.18 6.41 13.51
CA ILE A 37 -3.78 6.78 14.88
C ILE A 37 -4.61 7.96 15.38
N PHE A 38 -4.79 9.02 14.61
CA PHE A 38 -5.55 10.20 15.04
C PHE A 38 -7.06 9.99 14.95
N GLY A 39 -7.53 9.14 14.04
CA GLY A 39 -8.93 8.78 13.86
C GLY A 39 -9.42 7.65 14.77
N TRP A 40 -8.54 7.08 15.61
CA TRP A 40 -8.84 5.96 16.51
C TRP A 40 -10.10 6.09 17.37
N PRO A 41 -10.56 7.29 17.81
CA PRO A 41 -11.77 7.39 18.63
C PRO A 41 -13.04 6.99 17.84
N THR A 42 -12.95 6.97 16.51
CA THR A 42 -14.02 6.51 15.63
C THR A 42 -13.65 5.13 15.09
N LEU A 43 -14.56 4.15 15.17
CA LEU A 43 -14.32 2.83 14.57
C LEU A 43 -14.22 2.90 13.02
N VAL A 44 -14.77 3.96 12.44
CA VAL A 44 -14.86 4.18 10.99
C VAL A 44 -13.50 4.50 10.39
N ALA A 45 -12.68 5.34 11.04
CA ALA A 45 -11.37 5.71 10.52
C ALA A 45 -10.38 4.53 10.38
N PRO A 46 -10.17 3.64 11.37
CA PRO A 46 -9.27 2.50 11.23
C PRO A 46 -9.79 1.48 10.21
N ILE A 47 -11.09 1.20 10.17
CA ILE A 47 -11.69 0.30 9.17
C ILE A 47 -11.58 0.90 7.76
N GLY A 48 -11.89 2.18 7.61
CA GLY A 48 -11.76 2.90 6.34
C GLY A 48 -10.32 2.94 5.86
N ALA A 49 -9.36 3.22 6.75
CA ALA A 49 -7.94 3.21 6.43
C ALA A 49 -7.42 1.81 6.06
N TRP A 50 -7.94 0.76 6.73
CA TRP A 50 -7.65 -0.63 6.38
C TRP A 50 -8.15 -0.96 4.97
N ILE A 51 -9.41 -0.69 4.64
CA ILE A 51 -9.96 -0.93 3.29
C ILE A 51 -9.17 -0.13 2.24
N LEU A 52 -8.89 1.13 2.50
CA LEU A 52 -8.16 1.98 1.58
C LEU A 52 -6.73 1.46 1.34
N SER A 53 -6.09 0.90 2.37
CA SER A 53 -4.76 0.30 2.25
C SER A 53 -4.74 -0.89 1.28
N ILE A 54 -5.79 -1.72 1.29
CA ILE A 54 -5.93 -2.87 0.39
C ILE A 54 -6.08 -2.42 -1.06
N ILE A 55 -6.79 -1.32 -1.30
CA ILE A 55 -7.02 -0.79 -2.66
C ILE A 55 -5.77 -0.08 -3.18
N ILE A 56 -5.09 0.72 -2.34
CA ILE A 56 -3.94 1.52 -2.78
C ILE A 56 -2.71 0.64 -3.04
N ALA A 57 -2.51 -0.44 -2.28
CA ALA A 57 -1.36 -1.34 -2.42
C ALA A 57 -1.12 -1.84 -3.87
N PRO A 58 -2.09 -2.46 -4.57
CA PRO A 58 -1.92 -2.88 -5.95
C PRO A 58 -1.69 -1.72 -6.92
N ILE A 59 -2.39 -0.60 -6.75
CA ILE A 59 -2.23 0.60 -7.60
C ILE A 59 -0.80 1.17 -7.47
N ALA A 60 -0.27 1.23 -6.25
CA ALA A 60 1.08 1.71 -5.98
C ALA A 60 2.15 0.78 -6.57
N VAL A 61 1.96 -0.55 -6.50
CA VAL A 61 2.87 -1.51 -7.12
C VAL A 61 2.85 -1.41 -8.65
N ILE A 62 1.67 -1.31 -9.27
CA ILE A 62 1.54 -1.16 -10.73
C ILE A 62 2.27 0.11 -11.18
N ARG A 63 1.98 1.25 -10.55
CA ARG A 63 2.65 2.53 -10.88
C ARG A 63 4.17 2.46 -10.71
N HIS A 64 4.64 1.82 -9.65
CA HIS A 64 6.07 1.63 -9.41
C HIS A 64 6.72 0.74 -10.49
N ASN A 65 6.01 -0.31 -10.94
CA ASN A 65 6.51 -1.24 -11.94
C ASN A 65 6.43 -0.68 -13.36
N ASP A 66 5.42 0.13 -13.69
CA ASP A 66 5.28 0.80 -14.99
C ASP A 66 6.37 1.86 -15.23
N TRP A 67 6.86 2.48 -14.14
CA TRP A 67 8.00 3.41 -14.21
C TRP A 67 9.35 2.71 -14.25
N ALA A 68 9.41 1.39 -14.02
CA ALA A 68 10.63 0.64 -14.24
C ALA A 68 10.87 0.53 -15.76
N PRO A 69 12.09 0.83 -16.26
CA PRO A 69 12.43 0.61 -17.65
C PRO A 69 12.13 -0.85 -18.00
N LYS A 70 11.20 -1.08 -18.94
CA LYS A 70 10.96 -2.42 -19.49
C LYS A 70 12.23 -2.79 -20.24
N THR A 71 13.10 -3.60 -19.63
CA THR A 71 14.22 -4.20 -20.35
C THR A 71 13.63 -5.01 -21.50
N PRO A 72 14.02 -4.74 -22.78
CA PRO A 72 13.54 -5.54 -23.89
C PRO A 72 13.88 -7.02 -23.66
N PRO A 73 13.01 -7.95 -24.09
CA PRO A 73 13.32 -9.38 -24.02
C PRO A 73 14.62 -9.64 -24.78
N GLN A 74 15.55 -10.37 -24.13
CA GLN A 74 16.79 -10.85 -24.75
C GLN A 74 16.50 -12.05 -25.65
#